data_AF-A0A6L4YS71-F1
#
_entry.id   AF-A0A6L4YS71-F1
#
_cell.length_a   1.000
_cell.length_b   1.000
_cell.length_c   1.000
_cell.angle_alpha   90.00
_cell.angle_beta   90.00
_cell.angle_gamma   90.00
#
_symmetry.space_group_name_H-M   'P 1'
#
loop_
_entity.id
_entity.type
_entity.pdbx_description
1 polymer ?
#
loop_
_entity_poly.entity_id
_entity_poly.type
_entity_poly.pdbx_seq_one_letter_code
_entity_poly.pdbx_strand_id
1 'polypeptide(L)'
;MKNIIKVVALVLWTSNLFAQITLEHSYPNGKWETSLITLSNSGMKYQWVDEAAGIIILYNLDHSIFKTMTFPILSGVSTQVLYVSETTFDFDAAVEFMVSYSDDNNWANSATKIVEESGTLIFDGPSETPSLNADATAYGAIFNTPNGTKMILDNHTDNASKVYSLPGTLVATAIQDVNYDNNNFLTPYP
;
A
#
# COMPACT_ATOMS: atom_id res chain seq x y z
N MET A 1 33.31 -7.60 -52.83
CA MET A 1 32.64 -8.68 -52.06
C MET A 1 33.18 -8.84 -50.63
N LYS A 2 34.49 -9.00 -50.39
CA LYS A 2 35.06 -9.18 -49.03
C LYS A 2 34.75 -8.05 -48.02
N ASN A 3 34.59 -6.80 -48.49
CA ASN A 3 34.27 -5.67 -47.61
C ASN A 3 32.78 -5.56 -47.27
N ILE A 4 31.89 -6.14 -48.09
CA ILE A 4 30.44 -6.17 -47.85
C ILE A 4 30.11 -7.15 -46.70
N ILE A 5 30.82 -8.28 -46.64
CA ILE A 5 30.66 -9.28 -45.56
C ILE A 5 30.98 -8.70 -44.18
N LYS A 6 31.98 -7.80 -44.08
CA LYS A 6 32.33 -7.14 -42.81
C LYS A 6 31.26 -6.15 -42.34
N VAL A 7 30.59 -5.46 -43.26
CA VAL A 7 29.50 -4.53 -42.93
C VAL A 7 28.26 -5.30 -42.50
N VAL A 8 27.93 -6.41 -43.16
CA VAL A 8 26.80 -7.27 -42.77
C VAL A 8 27.02 -7.89 -41.38
N ALA A 9 28.24 -8.29 -41.04
CA ALA A 9 28.57 -8.81 -39.71
C ALA A 9 28.42 -7.75 -38.59
N LEU A 10 28.71 -6.47 -38.86
CA LEU A 10 28.57 -5.39 -37.87
C LEU A 10 27.10 -5.03 -37.60
N VAL A 11 26.23 -5.14 -38.62
CA VAL A 11 24.79 -4.84 -38.52
C VAL A 11 24.03 -5.95 -37.77
N LEU A 12 24.53 -7.19 -37.76
CA LEU A 12 23.89 -8.32 -37.07
C LEU A 12 24.20 -8.38 -35.56
N TRP A 13 25.10 -7.54 -35.04
CA TRP A 13 25.45 -7.49 -33.62
C TRP A 13 24.67 -6.43 -32.84
N THR A 14 24.06 -5.46 -33.51
CA THR A 14 23.30 -4.37 -32.88
C THR A 14 21.82 -4.69 -32.65
N SER A 15 21.35 -5.90 -32.98
CA SER A 15 19.94 -6.29 -32.86
C SER A 15 19.53 -6.74 -31.45
N ASN A 16 20.48 -6.86 -30.51
CA ASN A 16 20.15 -7.01 -29.09
C ASN A 16 19.94 -5.62 -28.47
N LEU A 17 18.93 -4.90 -28.97
CA LEU A 17 18.39 -3.75 -28.26
C LEU A 17 17.67 -4.31 -27.02
N PHE A 18 18.41 -4.40 -25.91
CA PHE A 18 17.83 -4.61 -24.59
C PHE A 18 16.90 -3.41 -24.34
N ALA A 19 15.60 -3.63 -24.30
CA ALA A 19 14.70 -2.67 -23.68
C ALA A 19 15.15 -2.55 -22.21
N GLN A 20 15.63 -1.37 -21.80
CA GLN A 20 16.08 -1.13 -20.42
C GLN A 20 14.92 -1.26 -19.41
N ILE A 21 13.68 -1.13 -19.90
CA ILE A 21 12.45 -1.30 -19.15
C ILE A 21 11.60 -2.31 -19.93
N THR A 22 11.29 -3.44 -19.30
CA THR A 22 10.41 -4.47 -19.84
C THR A 22 9.09 -4.44 -19.10
N LEU A 23 7.98 -4.54 -19.85
CA LEU A 23 6.68 -4.78 -19.24
C LEU A 23 6.64 -6.23 -18.72
N GLU A 24 6.61 -6.41 -17.40
CA GLU A 24 6.52 -7.73 -16.78
C GLU A 24 5.07 -8.25 -16.74
N HIS A 25 4.11 -7.38 -16.39
CA HIS A 25 2.71 -7.74 -16.29
C HIS A 25 1.77 -6.54 -16.43
N SER A 26 0.48 -6.80 -16.67
CA SER A 26 -0.59 -5.80 -16.66
C SER A 26 -1.80 -6.35 -15.93
N TYR A 27 -2.15 -5.74 -14.80
CA TYR A 27 -3.37 -6.04 -14.06
C TYR A 27 -4.55 -5.29 -14.69
N PRO A 28 -5.56 -5.96 -15.25
CA PRO A 28 -6.77 -5.29 -15.72
C PRO A 28 -7.43 -4.51 -14.58
N ASN A 29 -7.80 -3.25 -14.82
CA ASN A 29 -8.32 -2.34 -13.80
C ASN A 29 -7.38 -2.09 -12.60
N GLY A 30 -6.05 -2.29 -12.76
CA GLY A 30 -5.07 -2.03 -11.71
C GLY A 30 -4.65 -0.57 -11.54
N LYS A 31 -5.27 0.37 -12.25
CA LYS A 31 -4.92 1.79 -12.18
C LYS A 31 -5.35 2.32 -10.81
N TRP A 32 -4.41 2.88 -10.04
CA TRP A 32 -4.56 3.36 -8.65
C TRP A 32 -4.74 2.27 -7.60
N GLU A 33 -5.13 1.06 -8.02
CA GLU A 33 -5.35 -0.08 -7.12
C GLU A 33 -4.11 -0.95 -6.89
N THR A 34 -3.11 -0.85 -7.76
CA THR A 34 -1.89 -1.68 -7.67
C THR A 34 -0.72 -0.94 -7.03
N SER A 35 -0.15 -1.53 -5.98
CA SER A 35 1.06 -1.02 -5.30
C SER A 35 1.99 -2.17 -4.89
N LEU A 36 3.23 -1.83 -4.51
CA LEU A 36 4.14 -2.78 -3.86
C LEU A 36 4.06 -2.59 -2.35
N ILE A 37 3.94 -3.70 -1.63
CA ILE A 37 3.98 -3.75 -0.17
C ILE A 37 5.06 -4.72 0.33
N THR A 38 5.46 -4.57 1.58
CA THR A 38 6.41 -5.47 2.25
C THR A 38 5.76 -6.08 3.47
N LEU A 39 5.63 -7.41 3.48
CA LEU A 39 5.18 -8.17 4.65
C LEU A 39 6.39 -8.66 5.46
N SER A 40 6.27 -8.71 6.78
CA SER A 40 7.40 -9.00 7.69
C SER A 40 7.95 -10.42 7.54
N ASN A 41 7.09 -11.41 7.31
CA ASN A 41 7.46 -12.81 7.16
C ASN A 41 7.49 -13.23 5.68
N SER A 42 6.51 -12.75 4.90
CA SER A 42 6.34 -13.16 3.50
C SER A 42 7.13 -12.32 2.50
N GLY A 43 7.73 -11.21 2.91
CA GLY A 43 8.50 -10.30 2.05
C GLY A 43 7.63 -9.50 1.10
N MET A 44 8.22 -9.00 -0.01
CA MET A 44 7.53 -8.12 -0.94
C MET A 44 6.39 -8.80 -1.70
N LYS A 45 5.29 -8.07 -1.91
CA LYS A 45 4.11 -8.47 -2.67
C LYS A 45 3.60 -7.31 -3.52
N TYR A 46 2.94 -7.61 -4.63
CA TYR A 46 2.02 -6.66 -5.23
C TYR A 46 0.69 -6.74 -4.49
N GLN A 47 0.14 -5.59 -4.12
CA GLN A 47 -1.23 -5.45 -3.65
C GLN A 47 -2.09 -4.99 -4.83
N TRP A 48 -3.30 -5.53 -4.92
CA TRP A 48 -4.39 -5.00 -5.73
C TRP A 48 -5.65 -4.94 -4.87
N VAL A 49 -6.35 -3.82 -4.88
CA VAL A 49 -7.58 -3.61 -4.10
C VAL A 49 -8.74 -3.33 -5.04
N ASP A 50 -9.89 -3.91 -4.74
CA ASP A 50 -11.16 -3.50 -5.34
C ASP A 50 -12.05 -3.02 -4.20
N GLU A 51 -12.01 -1.71 -3.95
CA GLU A 51 -12.75 -1.07 -2.85
C GLU A 51 -14.26 -1.19 -3.04
N ALA A 52 -14.73 -1.21 -4.29
CA ALA A 52 -16.14 -1.37 -4.62
C ALA A 52 -16.64 -2.80 -4.41
N ALA A 53 -15.77 -3.80 -4.60
CA ALA A 53 -16.08 -5.21 -4.36
C ALA A 53 -15.67 -5.69 -2.95
N GLY A 54 -14.95 -4.88 -2.18
CA GLY A 54 -14.46 -5.26 -0.85
C GLY A 54 -13.42 -6.38 -0.92
N ILE A 55 -12.54 -6.36 -1.93
CA ILE A 55 -11.57 -7.42 -2.20
C ILE A 55 -10.15 -6.87 -2.12
N ILE A 56 -9.25 -7.65 -1.52
CA ILE A 56 -7.80 -7.44 -1.57
C ILE A 56 -7.17 -8.69 -2.15
N ILE A 57 -6.31 -8.53 -3.15
CA ILE A 57 -5.49 -9.62 -3.69
C ILE A 57 -4.03 -9.24 -3.53
N LEU A 58 -3.28 -10.16 -2.93
CA LEU A 58 -1.83 -10.08 -2.87
C LEU A 58 -1.24 -11.05 -3.88
N TYR A 59 -0.28 -10.58 -4.67
CA TYR A 59 0.47 -11.38 -5.62
C TYR A 59 1.93 -11.46 -5.20
N ASN A 60 2.53 -12.60 -5.47
CA ASN A 60 3.98 -12.76 -5.46
C ASN A 60 4.62 -11.90 -6.57
N LEU A 61 5.95 -11.72 -6.49
CA LEU A 61 6.68 -10.96 -7.51
C LEU A 61 6.65 -11.62 -8.90
N ASP A 62 6.34 -12.91 -8.98
CA ASP A 62 6.12 -13.64 -10.24
C ASP A 62 4.67 -13.53 -10.75
N HIS A 63 3.87 -12.63 -10.16
CA HIS A 63 2.45 -12.39 -10.46
C HIS A 63 1.49 -13.54 -10.12
N SER A 64 1.96 -14.61 -9.47
CA SER A 64 1.07 -15.63 -8.93
C SER A 64 0.30 -15.11 -7.72
N ILE A 65 -0.95 -15.54 -7.54
CA ILE A 65 -1.76 -15.16 -6.38
C ILE A 65 -1.12 -15.74 -5.12
N PHE A 66 -0.78 -14.87 -4.18
CA PHE A 66 -0.37 -15.24 -2.84
C PHE A 66 -1.59 -15.40 -1.92
N LYS A 67 -2.49 -14.42 -1.94
CA LYS A 67 -3.67 -14.42 -1.07
C LYS A 67 -4.82 -13.60 -1.66
N THR A 68 -6.05 -14.02 -1.35
CA THR A 68 -7.28 -13.26 -1.63
C THR A 68 -8.04 -13.11 -0.33
N MET A 69 -8.38 -11.89 0.02
CA MET A 69 -9.04 -11.52 1.28
C MET A 69 -10.21 -10.60 0.97
N THR A 70 -11.15 -10.51 1.90
CA THR A 70 -12.33 -9.65 1.75
C THR A 70 -12.53 -8.79 2.98
N PHE A 71 -13.19 -7.65 2.78
CA PHE A 71 -13.60 -6.74 3.84
C PHE A 71 -15.04 -6.26 3.61
N PRO A 72 -15.76 -5.88 4.67
CA PRO A 72 -17.14 -5.46 4.53
C PRO A 72 -17.22 -4.14 3.78
N ILE A 73 -18.12 -4.07 2.79
CA ILE A 73 -18.49 -2.82 2.13
C ILE A 73 -19.63 -2.20 2.94
N LEU A 74 -19.49 -0.91 3.26
CA LEU A 74 -20.52 -0.14 3.93
C LEU A 74 -21.19 0.79 2.91
N SER A 75 -22.52 0.86 2.95
CA SER A 75 -23.28 1.70 2.02
C SER A 75 -23.19 3.17 2.43
N GLY A 76 -22.98 4.06 1.46
CA GLY A 76 -22.97 5.51 1.67
C GLY A 76 -21.67 6.07 2.23
N VAL A 77 -20.61 5.26 2.35
CA VAL A 77 -19.30 5.70 2.81
C VAL A 77 -18.21 5.33 1.79
N SER A 78 -17.20 6.18 1.66
CA SER A 78 -15.96 5.85 0.95
C SER A 78 -15.19 4.82 1.76
N THR A 79 -14.51 3.90 1.10
CA THR A 79 -13.72 2.86 1.77
C THR A 79 -12.31 2.86 1.20
N GLN A 80 -11.29 2.75 2.05
CA GLN A 80 -9.91 2.67 1.60
C GLN A 80 -9.08 1.71 2.44
N VAL A 81 -8.25 0.91 1.77
CA VAL A 81 -7.26 0.04 2.43
C VAL A 81 -5.92 0.78 2.55
N LEU A 82 -5.40 0.92 3.77
CA LEU A 82 -4.25 1.78 4.04
C LEU A 82 -2.96 1.05 4.36
N TYR A 83 -3.06 0.04 5.22
CA TYR A 83 -1.93 -0.75 5.66
C TYR A 83 -2.26 -2.22 5.49
N VAL A 84 -1.31 -2.99 4.99
CA VAL A 84 -1.35 -4.45 4.92
C VAL A 84 -0.07 -4.96 5.54
N SER A 85 -0.16 -5.82 6.56
CA SER A 85 0.97 -6.32 7.33
C SER A 85 0.77 -7.77 7.77
N GLU A 86 1.74 -8.35 8.46
CA GLU A 86 1.54 -9.63 9.15
C GLU A 86 1.73 -9.54 10.67
N THR A 87 2.54 -8.59 11.14
CA THR A 87 2.95 -8.52 12.56
C THR A 87 2.92 -7.08 13.08
N THR A 88 2.04 -6.23 12.54
CA THR A 88 1.97 -4.81 12.97
C THR A 88 0.87 -4.65 14.00
N PHE A 89 -0.30 -5.24 13.76
CA PHE A 89 -1.48 -5.04 14.60
C PHE A 89 -1.60 -6.10 15.69
N ASP A 90 -1.06 -7.28 15.46
CA ASP A 90 -0.76 -8.30 16.46
C ASP A 90 0.62 -8.97 16.25
N PHE A 91 0.85 -10.12 16.88
CA PHE A 91 2.12 -10.85 16.88
C PHE A 91 2.10 -12.15 16.08
N ASP A 92 0.95 -12.54 15.52
CA ASP A 92 0.90 -13.72 14.69
C ASP A 92 1.46 -13.45 13.28
N ALA A 93 1.32 -14.40 12.36
CA ALA A 93 1.90 -14.29 11.02
C ALA A 93 0.82 -14.24 9.94
N ALA A 94 -0.45 -14.13 10.31
CA ALA A 94 -1.53 -13.98 9.36
C ALA A 94 -1.47 -12.58 8.76
N VAL A 95 -1.93 -12.42 7.52
CA VAL A 95 -2.02 -11.09 6.92
C VAL A 95 -3.16 -10.32 7.59
N GLU A 96 -2.89 -9.07 7.93
CA GLU A 96 -3.79 -8.13 8.55
C GLU A 96 -3.86 -6.88 7.69
N PHE A 97 -4.99 -6.18 7.71
CA PHE A 97 -5.11 -4.93 6.99
C PHE A 97 -6.03 -3.92 7.69
N MET A 98 -5.68 -2.65 7.54
CA MET A 98 -6.46 -1.52 8.01
C MET A 98 -7.36 -1.00 6.89
N VAL A 99 -8.64 -0.87 7.21
CA VAL A 99 -9.67 -0.28 6.35
C VAL A 99 -10.22 0.98 7.00
N SER A 100 -10.18 2.08 6.27
CA SER A 100 -10.82 3.34 6.64
C SER A 100 -12.16 3.46 5.90
N TYR A 101 -13.21 3.80 6.63
CA TYR A 101 -14.53 4.13 6.10
C TYR A 101 -14.79 5.61 6.38
N SER A 102 -15.02 6.39 5.34
CA SER A 102 -15.20 7.84 5.44
C SER A 102 -16.58 8.26 4.91
N ASP A 103 -17.41 8.83 5.78
CA ASP A 103 -18.67 9.46 5.40
C ASP A 103 -18.49 10.98 5.32
N ASP A 104 -18.32 11.49 4.10
CA ASP A 104 -18.10 12.92 3.86
C ASP A 104 -19.29 13.80 4.30
N ASN A 105 -20.49 13.22 4.44
CA ASN A 105 -21.68 13.95 4.86
C ASN A 105 -21.86 13.95 6.39
N ASN A 106 -21.39 12.90 7.06
CA ASN A 106 -21.46 12.78 8.51
C ASN A 106 -20.27 11.98 9.05
N TRP A 107 -19.20 12.68 9.40
CA TRP A 107 -17.96 12.05 9.84
C TRP A 107 -18.10 11.21 11.13
N ALA A 108 -19.18 11.40 11.90
CA ALA A 108 -19.50 10.53 13.03
C ALA A 108 -19.96 9.11 12.60
N ASN A 109 -20.26 8.89 11.32
CA ASN A 109 -20.51 7.57 10.74
C ASN A 109 -19.24 6.91 10.18
N SER A 110 -18.12 7.64 10.11
CA SER A 110 -16.83 7.11 9.68
C SER A 110 -16.33 6.06 10.67
N ALA A 111 -15.42 5.18 10.23
CA ALA A 111 -14.82 4.18 11.10
C ALA A 111 -13.46 3.73 10.58
N THR A 112 -12.61 3.27 11.49
CA THR A 112 -11.38 2.55 11.15
C THR A 112 -11.49 1.13 11.69
N LYS A 113 -11.25 0.15 10.83
CA LYS A 113 -11.24 -1.26 11.22
C LYS A 113 -9.91 -1.89 10.86
N ILE A 114 -9.44 -2.80 11.72
CA ILE A 114 -8.31 -3.68 11.41
C ILE A 114 -8.87 -5.09 11.39
N VAL A 115 -8.59 -5.79 10.29
CA VAL A 115 -9.17 -7.10 10.00
C VAL A 115 -8.05 -8.05 9.59
N GLU A 116 -8.12 -9.27 10.08
CA GLU A 116 -7.24 -10.37 9.68
C GLU A 116 -7.71 -10.97 8.34
N GLU A 117 -6.84 -11.69 7.64
CA GLU A 117 -7.13 -12.41 6.39
C GLU A 117 -8.29 -13.41 6.50
N SER A 118 -8.56 -13.89 7.71
CA SER A 118 -9.68 -14.78 8.03
C SER A 118 -11.03 -14.08 8.05
N GLY A 119 -11.04 -12.74 8.03
CA GLY A 119 -12.20 -11.88 8.29
C GLY A 119 -12.40 -11.56 9.77
N THR A 120 -11.51 -12.01 10.65
CA THR A 120 -11.58 -11.71 12.09
C THR A 120 -11.30 -10.23 12.34
N LEU A 121 -12.17 -9.58 13.12
CA LEU A 121 -12.02 -8.17 13.50
C LEU A 121 -11.03 -8.06 14.67
N ILE A 122 -9.91 -7.38 14.44
CA ILE A 122 -8.86 -7.12 15.44
C ILE A 122 -9.16 -5.81 16.20
N PHE A 123 -9.62 -4.79 15.48
CA PHE A 123 -9.91 -3.47 16.04
C PHE A 123 -11.12 -2.82 15.36
N ASP A 124 -11.93 -2.11 16.14
CA ASP A 124 -13.05 -1.30 15.67
C ASP A 124 -13.01 0.08 16.35
N GLY A 125 -12.67 1.11 15.56
CA GLY A 125 -12.67 2.52 15.96
C GLY A 125 -13.88 3.24 15.36
N PRO A 126 -15.07 3.20 16.00
CA PRO A 126 -16.23 3.91 15.50
C PRO A 126 -16.05 5.42 15.62
N SER A 127 -16.49 6.15 14.60
CA SER A 127 -16.29 7.59 14.45
C SER A 127 -14.81 8.01 14.38
N GLU A 128 -13.90 7.07 14.10
CA GLU A 128 -12.46 7.33 14.05
C GLU A 128 -11.92 7.15 12.64
N THR A 129 -11.16 8.13 12.16
CA THR A 129 -10.44 8.04 10.89
C THR A 129 -8.93 8.16 11.10
N PRO A 130 -8.11 7.56 10.23
CA PRO A 130 -6.66 7.75 10.22
C PRO A 130 -6.31 9.25 10.23
N SER A 131 -5.45 9.66 11.16
CA SER A 131 -5.03 11.05 11.22
C SER A 131 -4.18 11.40 9.99
N LEU A 132 -4.52 12.50 9.34
CA LEU A 132 -3.82 12.97 8.15
C LEU A 132 -2.60 13.78 8.61
N ASN A 133 -1.43 13.54 8.00
CA ASN A 133 -0.34 14.50 8.10
C ASN A 133 -0.76 15.82 7.42
N ALA A 134 -0.24 16.95 7.89
CA ALA A 134 -0.58 18.30 7.44
C ALA A 134 -0.48 18.49 5.90
N ASP A 135 0.29 17.65 5.23
CA ASP A 135 0.54 17.71 3.78
C ASP A 135 -0.37 16.78 2.96
N ALA A 136 -1.39 16.17 3.59
CA ALA A 136 -2.56 15.47 3.02
C ALA A 136 -2.32 14.40 1.92
N THR A 137 -1.07 14.05 1.62
CA THR A 137 -0.68 13.21 0.48
C THR A 137 -0.30 11.78 0.87
N ALA A 138 -0.24 11.50 2.18
CA ALA A 138 0.03 10.18 2.73
C ALA A 138 -0.75 9.97 4.03
N TYR A 139 -1.38 8.81 4.17
CA TYR A 139 -1.92 8.35 5.45
C TYR A 139 -0.74 8.03 6.37
N GLY A 140 -0.41 8.99 7.22
CA GLY A 140 0.58 8.86 8.29
C GLY A 140 -0.12 8.58 9.60
N ALA A 141 -0.96 7.55 9.67
CA ALA A 141 -1.58 7.20 10.94
C ALA A 141 -0.67 6.32 11.80
N ILE A 142 0.23 5.54 11.20
CA ILE A 142 1.12 4.61 11.91
C ILE A 142 2.57 5.09 11.86
N PHE A 143 3.21 5.16 13.03
CA PHE A 143 4.61 5.58 13.18
C PHE A 143 5.39 4.64 14.08
N ASN A 144 6.60 4.27 13.64
CA ASN A 144 7.59 3.68 14.53
C ASN A 144 8.25 4.78 15.36
N THR A 145 8.35 4.55 16.68
CA THR A 145 9.06 5.46 17.60
C THR A 145 10.07 4.67 18.42
N PRO A 146 11.01 5.34 19.12
CA PRO A 146 11.87 4.66 20.09
C PRO A 146 11.12 3.91 21.20
N ASN A 147 9.85 4.28 21.46
CA ASN A 147 8.97 3.68 22.46
C ASN A 147 7.90 2.77 21.82
N GLY A 148 8.24 2.13 20.70
CA GLY A 148 7.37 1.24 19.94
C GLY A 148 6.47 1.96 18.95
N THR A 149 5.64 1.19 18.27
CA THR A 149 4.76 1.67 17.20
C THR A 149 3.51 2.32 17.76
N LYS A 150 3.04 3.36 17.09
CA LYS A 150 1.85 4.13 17.47
C LYS A 150 0.93 4.27 16.26
N MET A 151 -0.36 4.16 16.51
CA MET A 151 -1.43 4.48 15.55
C MET A 151 -2.19 5.70 16.08
N ILE A 152 -2.42 6.71 15.24
CA ILE A 152 -3.13 7.94 15.57
C ILE A 152 -4.39 8.03 14.72
N LEU A 153 -5.54 8.09 15.39
CA LEU A 153 -6.85 8.25 14.75
C LEU A 153 -7.55 9.50 15.29
N ASP A 154 -8.24 10.23 14.43
CA ASP A 154 -9.07 11.39 14.80
C ASP A 154 -10.51 10.95 14.99
N ASN A 155 -11.08 11.24 16.17
CA ASN A 155 -12.46 10.91 16.51
C ASN A 155 -13.40 12.10 16.27
N HIS A 156 -14.45 11.86 15.50
CA HIS A 156 -15.38 12.90 15.02
C HIS A 156 -16.61 13.09 15.91
N THR A 157 -16.74 12.31 16.99
CA THR A 157 -17.81 12.46 17.97
C THR A 157 -17.38 13.28 19.18
N ASP A 158 -16.18 13.02 19.70
CA ASP A 158 -15.62 13.74 20.85
C ASP A 158 -14.55 14.78 20.47
N ASN A 159 -14.21 14.88 19.17
CA ASN A 159 -13.22 15.81 18.61
C ASN A 159 -11.83 15.64 19.25
N ALA A 160 -11.42 14.39 19.49
CA ALA A 160 -10.11 14.04 20.03
C ALA A 160 -9.27 13.22 19.06
N SER A 161 -7.95 13.45 19.06
CA SER A 161 -6.99 12.50 18.47
C SER A 161 -6.65 11.42 19.49
N LYS A 162 -6.82 10.16 19.10
CA LYS A 162 -6.55 8.98 19.92
C LYS A 162 -5.28 8.30 19.46
N VAL A 163 -4.39 8.04 20.41
CA VAL A 163 -3.10 7.41 20.16
C VAL A 163 -3.12 6.00 20.76
N TYR A 164 -3.03 5.00 19.89
CA TYR A 164 -2.98 3.60 20.24
C TYR A 164 -1.54 3.09 20.17
N SER A 165 -1.13 2.25 21.13
CA SER A 165 0.11 1.48 20.98
C SER A 165 -0.19 0.22 20.19
N LEU A 166 0.57 -0.01 19.13
CA LEU A 166 0.52 -1.26 18.39
C LEU A 166 1.57 -2.22 18.95
N PRO A 167 1.27 -3.54 19.01
CA PRO A 167 2.21 -4.53 19.52
C PRO A 167 3.41 -4.72 18.59
N GLY A 168 3.18 -4.60 17.29
CA GLY A 168 4.13 -4.84 16.24
C GLY A 168 5.00 -3.65 15.85
N THR A 169 5.78 -3.83 14.78
CA THR A 169 6.58 -2.77 14.14
C THR A 169 6.11 -2.58 12.72
N LEU A 170 5.86 -1.34 12.31
CA LEU A 170 5.55 -1.04 10.93
C LEU A 170 6.76 -1.37 10.06
N VAL A 171 6.63 -2.33 9.17
CA VAL A 171 7.64 -2.58 8.15
C VAL A 171 7.55 -1.48 7.11
N ALA A 172 8.68 -0.85 6.78
CA ALA A 172 8.71 0.16 5.74
C ALA A 172 8.22 -0.44 4.41
N THR A 173 7.07 0.03 3.94
CA THR A 173 6.60 -0.22 2.59
C THR A 173 7.57 0.46 1.63
N ALA A 174 7.95 -0.20 0.53
CA ALA A 174 9.06 0.24 -0.32
C ALA A 174 8.88 1.62 -0.99
N ILE A 175 7.73 2.28 -0.85
CA ILE A 175 7.50 3.62 -1.39
C ILE A 175 6.54 4.39 -0.47
N GLN A 176 7.08 5.12 0.51
CA GLN A 176 6.51 6.40 0.93
C GLN A 176 7.64 7.31 1.41
N ASP A 177 8.20 8.02 0.45
CA ASP A 177 8.83 9.33 0.64
C ASP A 177 8.84 10.04 -0.72
N VAL A 178 7.66 10.48 -1.16
CA VAL A 178 7.62 11.63 -2.09
C VAL A 178 7.15 12.81 -1.25
N ASN A 179 8.11 13.46 -0.59
CA ASN A 179 7.93 14.82 -0.10
C ASN A 179 7.58 15.70 -1.30
N TYR A 180 6.29 16.02 -1.49
CA TYR A 180 5.82 16.91 -2.53
C TYR A 180 6.17 18.39 -2.27
N ASP A 181 6.71 18.70 -1.08
CA ASP A 181 7.11 20.06 -0.70
C ASP A 181 8.47 20.50 -1.24
N ASN A 182 9.11 19.65 -2.04
CA ASN A 182 10.34 19.99 -2.72
C ASN A 182 10.02 20.26 -4.19
N ASN A 183 9.73 21.52 -4.55
CA ASN A 183 9.96 22.03 -5.91
C ASN A 183 11.46 22.00 -6.31
N ASN A 184 12.25 21.08 -5.76
CA ASN A 184 13.52 20.64 -6.30
C ASN A 184 13.27 19.31 -6.98
N PHE A 185 12.98 19.41 -8.29
CA PHE A 185 13.34 18.39 -9.25
C PHE A 185 14.64 17.73 -8.80
N LEU A 186 14.63 16.40 -8.66
CA LEU A 186 15.82 15.59 -8.53
C LEU A 186 16.72 15.94 -9.73
N THR A 187 17.64 16.89 -9.54
CA THR A 187 18.75 17.05 -10.46
C THR A 187 19.65 15.85 -10.19
N PRO A 188 19.94 15.02 -11.20
CA PRO A 188 20.91 13.95 -11.03
C PRO A 188 22.25 14.62 -10.68
N TYR A 189 22.80 14.30 -9.52
CA TYR A 189 24.16 14.71 -9.19
C TYR A 189 25.14 13.96 -10.12
N PRO A 190 26.22 14.61 -10.58
CA PRO A 190 27.16 14.12 -11.60
C PRO A 190 27.81 12.77 -11.32
#